data_AF-A0A521TNY6-F1
#
_entry.id   AF-A0A521TNY6-F1
#
_cell.length_a   1.000
_cell.length_b   1.000
_cell.length_c   1.000
_cell.angle_alpha   90.00
_cell.angle_beta   90.00
_cell.angle_gamma   90.00
#
_symmetry.space_group_name_H-M   'P 1'
#
loop_
_entity.id
_entity.type
_entity.pdbx_description
1 polymer ?
#
loop_
_entity_poly.entity_id
_entity_poly.type
_entity_poly.pdbx_seq_one_letter_code
_entity_poly.pdbx_strand_id
1 'polypeptide(L)'
;MTWRDGVRHPIAWILLVASLVIASAILIVPSLARWSDRATLTLAIGLLSFLATAAVVAWPRGRSSTPAMRHAWAVRRAVAERLNARRAVDRDAPSTFGRALAEALDQLDRRLLPTLEEVVLRHERLGAHLARYQRGELPEPESAAMTRLRGLYERQADAIAEFLRQAANADAALLALEQESHDTAAIEAARRWAGFLVSMHDTLIDVLGDDRSRWERRLNANSEPSEGSREGQKSRV
;
A
#
# COMPACT_ATOMS: atom_id res chain seq x y z
N MET A 1 -5.18 2.58 -5.68
CA MET A 1 -6.41 3.40 -5.61
C MET A 1 -6.87 3.69 -7.03
N THR A 2 -8.06 3.22 -7.41
CA THR A 2 -8.59 3.45 -8.77
C THR A 2 -9.28 4.82 -8.81
N TRP A 3 -9.35 5.47 -9.97
CA TRP A 3 -10.05 6.76 -10.15
C TRP A 3 -11.48 6.75 -9.58
N ARG A 4 -12.14 5.58 -9.58
CA ARG A 4 -13.47 5.36 -8.99
C ARG A 4 -13.52 5.59 -7.47
N ASP A 5 -12.43 5.33 -6.76
CA ASP A 5 -12.36 5.51 -5.30
C ASP A 5 -12.27 7.00 -4.94
N GLY A 6 -11.60 7.81 -5.78
CA GLY A 6 -11.55 9.27 -5.65
C GLY A 6 -12.91 9.94 -5.85
N VAL A 7 -13.69 9.47 -6.84
CA VAL A 7 -15.04 9.99 -7.13
C VAL A 7 -16.05 9.66 -6.02
N ARG A 8 -15.80 8.62 -5.22
CA ARG A 8 -16.65 8.23 -4.09
C ARG A 8 -16.26 8.85 -2.75
N HIS A 9 -15.26 9.73 -2.72
CA HIS A 9 -14.82 10.33 -1.46
C HIS A 9 -15.90 11.29 -0.92
N PRO A 10 -16.39 11.11 0.33
CA PRO A 10 -17.53 11.85 0.86
C PRO A 10 -17.28 13.38 0.91
N ILE A 11 -16.03 13.79 1.19
CA ILE A 11 -15.66 15.22 1.20
C ILE A 11 -15.79 15.86 -0.19
N ALA A 12 -15.46 15.13 -1.27
CA ALA A 12 -15.57 15.64 -2.63
C ALA A 12 -17.05 15.86 -3.00
N TRP A 13 -17.93 14.94 -2.60
CA TRP A 13 -19.38 15.09 -2.75
C TRP A 13 -19.95 16.26 -1.95
N ILE A 14 -19.53 16.44 -0.71
CA ILE A 14 -19.97 17.57 0.12
C ILE A 14 -19.63 18.90 -0.54
N LEU A 15 -18.41 19.05 -1.09
CA LEU A 15 -18.01 20.26 -1.80
C LEU A 15 -18.85 20.49 -3.07
N LEU A 16 -19.12 19.44 -3.85
CA LEU A 16 -19.90 19.54 -5.07
C LEU A 16 -21.36 19.91 -4.75
N VAL A 17 -21.98 19.26 -3.78
CA VAL A 17 -23.35 19.53 -3.33
C VAL A 17 -23.45 20.94 -2.73
N ALA A 18 -22.50 21.37 -1.90
CA ALA A 18 -22.47 22.72 -1.36
C ALA A 18 -22.38 23.78 -2.46
N SER A 19 -21.53 23.55 -3.49
CA SER A 19 -21.43 24.47 -4.62
C SER A 19 -22.73 24.56 -5.43
N LEU A 20 -23.41 23.42 -5.62
CA LEU A 20 -24.68 23.34 -6.34
C LEU A 20 -25.80 24.05 -5.59
N VAL A 21 -25.87 23.89 -4.26
CA VAL A 21 -26.85 24.56 -3.39
C VAL A 21 -26.63 26.07 -3.41
N ILE A 22 -25.39 26.54 -3.32
CA ILE A 22 -25.06 27.97 -3.39
C ILE A 22 -25.45 28.56 -4.75
N ALA A 23 -25.10 27.88 -5.85
CA ALA A 23 -25.47 28.34 -7.20
C ALA A 23 -26.99 28.38 -7.41
N SER A 24 -27.72 27.38 -6.90
CA SER A 24 -29.18 27.32 -6.97
C SER A 24 -29.83 28.43 -6.15
N ALA A 25 -29.29 28.72 -4.96
CA ALA A 25 -29.78 29.81 -4.11
C ALA A 25 -29.61 31.19 -4.76
N ILE A 26 -28.50 31.42 -5.49
CA ILE A 26 -28.27 32.68 -6.23
C ILE A 26 -29.31 32.89 -7.34
N LEU A 27 -29.79 31.82 -8.00
CA LEU A 27 -30.76 31.89 -9.09
C LEU A 27 -32.20 32.07 -8.60
N ILE A 28 -32.56 31.47 -7.47
CA ILE A 28 -33.95 31.45 -6.97
C ILE A 28 -34.26 32.69 -6.11
N VAL A 29 -33.25 33.25 -5.44
CA VAL A 29 -33.45 34.36 -4.50
C VAL A 29 -33.33 35.71 -5.23
N PRO A 30 -34.42 36.49 -5.38
CA PRO A 30 -34.42 37.72 -6.18
C PRO A 30 -33.47 38.81 -5.67
N SER A 31 -33.18 38.84 -4.37
CA SER A 31 -32.24 39.79 -3.78
C SER A 31 -30.79 39.58 -4.24
N LEU A 32 -30.48 38.40 -4.78
CA LEU A 32 -29.18 38.00 -5.33
C LEU A 32 -29.08 38.14 -6.85
N ALA A 33 -30.13 38.58 -7.55
CA ALA A 33 -30.15 38.70 -9.03
C ALA A 33 -28.99 39.55 -9.59
N ARG A 34 -28.54 40.56 -8.82
CA ARG A 34 -27.37 41.40 -9.14
C ARG A 34 -26.03 40.65 -9.19
N TRP A 35 -26.01 39.40 -8.71
CA TRP A 35 -24.85 38.51 -8.69
C TRP A 35 -25.00 37.34 -9.68
N SER A 36 -26.04 37.33 -10.52
CA SER A 36 -26.28 36.24 -11.49
C SER A 36 -25.11 36.03 -12.44
N ASP A 37 -24.43 37.10 -12.86
CA ASP A 37 -23.23 37.02 -13.71
C ASP A 37 -22.07 36.27 -13.03
N ARG A 38 -22.08 36.19 -11.70
CA ARG A 38 -21.08 35.45 -10.90
C ARG A 38 -21.51 34.02 -10.59
N ALA A 39 -22.74 33.62 -10.90
CA ALA A 39 -23.22 32.25 -10.67
C ALA A 39 -22.40 31.24 -11.49
N THR A 40 -22.14 31.53 -12.76
CA THR A 40 -21.31 30.70 -13.65
C THR A 40 -19.89 30.54 -13.12
N LEU A 41 -19.31 31.62 -12.60
CA LEU A 41 -17.96 31.62 -12.01
C LEU A 41 -17.91 30.80 -10.71
N THR A 42 -18.95 30.87 -9.89
CA THR A 42 -19.05 30.09 -8.64
C THR A 42 -19.14 28.59 -8.93
N LEU A 43 -19.91 28.22 -9.97
CA LEU A 43 -20.03 26.84 -10.43
C LEU A 43 -18.71 26.30 -11.02
N ALA A 44 -18.01 27.13 -11.80
CA ALA A 44 -16.70 26.79 -12.35
C ALA A 44 -15.65 26.57 -11.24
N ILE A 45 -15.64 27.42 -10.20
CA ILE A 45 -14.76 27.25 -9.04
C ILE A 45 -15.12 25.97 -8.28
N GLY A 46 -16.40 25.70 -8.03
CA GLY A 46 -16.85 24.47 -7.39
C GLY A 46 -16.40 23.21 -8.13
N LEU A 47 -16.56 23.20 -9.46
CA LEU A 47 -16.09 22.10 -10.31
C LEU A 47 -14.57 21.96 -10.30
N LEU A 48 -13.82 23.07 -10.37
CA LEU A 48 -12.36 23.05 -10.28
C LEU A 48 -11.88 22.55 -8.92
N SER A 49 -12.48 22.97 -7.82
CA SER A 49 -12.17 22.48 -6.47
C SER A 49 -12.51 20.99 -6.33
N PHE A 50 -13.62 20.53 -6.90
CA PHE A 50 -13.96 19.10 -6.95
C PHE A 50 -12.90 18.32 -7.71
N LEU A 51 -12.53 18.76 -8.92
CA LEU A 51 -11.52 18.12 -9.74
C LEU A 51 -10.15 18.12 -9.08
N ALA A 52 -9.75 19.24 -8.44
CA ALA A 52 -8.50 19.34 -7.70
C ALA A 52 -8.49 18.39 -6.49
N THR A 53 -9.59 18.30 -5.74
CA THR A 53 -9.71 17.39 -4.59
C THR A 53 -9.71 15.93 -5.04
N ALA A 54 -10.47 15.61 -6.09
CA ALA A 54 -10.48 14.28 -6.70
C ALA A 54 -9.09 13.93 -7.23
N ALA A 55 -8.38 14.88 -7.85
CA ALA A 55 -7.02 14.70 -8.31
C ALA A 55 -6.04 14.49 -7.15
N VAL A 56 -6.16 15.20 -6.02
CA VAL A 56 -5.31 15.03 -4.83
C VAL A 56 -5.59 13.72 -4.09
N VAL A 57 -6.85 13.28 -4.04
CA VAL A 57 -7.26 12.00 -3.42
C VAL A 57 -6.92 10.81 -4.32
N ALA A 58 -7.07 10.98 -5.63
CA ALA A 58 -6.64 10.00 -6.63
C ALA A 58 -5.13 10.06 -6.87
N TRP A 59 -4.47 11.16 -6.48
CA TRP A 59 -3.03 11.25 -6.48
C TRP A 59 -2.55 10.18 -5.50
N PRO A 60 -1.67 9.26 -5.93
CA PRO A 60 -1.05 8.35 -4.99
C PRO A 60 -0.33 9.21 -3.95
N ARG A 61 -0.89 9.31 -2.74
CA ARG A 61 -0.27 10.04 -1.61
C ARG A 61 1.12 9.47 -1.46
N GLY A 62 2.10 10.25 -1.92
CA GLY A 62 3.51 9.95 -2.00
C GLY A 62 3.81 8.46 -2.17
N ARG A 63 3.94 7.98 -3.42
CA ARG A 63 4.80 6.80 -3.69
C ARG A 63 6.05 7.03 -2.88
N SER A 64 6.21 6.27 -1.81
CA SER A 64 7.21 6.61 -0.81
C SER A 64 8.55 6.65 -1.54
N SER A 65 9.23 7.81 -1.51
CA SER A 65 10.47 8.02 -2.26
C SER A 65 11.64 7.32 -1.57
N THR A 66 11.38 6.15 -0.99
CA THR A 66 12.35 5.35 -0.29
C THR A 66 13.22 4.64 -1.31
N PRO A 67 14.49 4.35 -0.97
CA PRO A 67 15.35 3.54 -1.84
C PRO A 67 14.70 2.22 -2.24
N ALA A 68 14.01 1.55 -1.31
CA ALA A 68 13.34 0.28 -1.54
C ALA A 68 12.24 0.39 -2.60
N MET A 69 11.31 1.34 -2.45
CA MET A 69 10.23 1.51 -3.42
C MET A 69 10.76 1.95 -4.79
N ARG A 70 11.80 2.79 -4.86
CA ARG A 70 12.43 3.14 -6.14
C ARG A 70 12.96 1.91 -6.88
N HIS A 71 13.58 0.98 -6.17
CA HIS A 71 14.08 -0.26 -6.76
C HIS A 71 12.94 -1.18 -7.21
N ALA A 72 11.90 -1.33 -6.38
CA ALA A 72 10.70 -2.08 -6.75
C ALA A 72 10.04 -1.53 -8.04
N TRP A 73 9.92 -0.20 -8.15
CA TRP A 73 9.42 0.47 -9.35
C TRP A 73 10.36 0.35 -10.56
N ALA A 74 11.67 0.24 -10.34
CA ALA A 74 12.63 -0.01 -11.41
C ALA A 74 12.43 -1.41 -12.01
N VAL A 75 12.33 -2.45 -11.17
CA VAL A 75 12.04 -3.83 -11.62
C VAL A 75 10.71 -3.89 -12.35
N ARG A 76 9.65 -3.28 -11.80
CA ARG A 76 8.34 -3.21 -12.44
C ARG A 76 8.40 -2.58 -13.84
N ARG A 77 9.17 -1.50 -14.01
CA ARG A 77 9.35 -0.84 -15.31
C ARG A 77 10.11 -1.73 -16.29
N ALA A 78 11.21 -2.34 -15.87
CA ALA A 78 11.99 -3.25 -16.70
C ALA A 78 11.16 -4.44 -17.20
N VAL A 79 10.33 -5.03 -16.32
CA VAL A 79 9.40 -6.11 -16.71
C VAL A 79 8.34 -5.62 -17.70
N ALA A 80 7.75 -4.45 -17.45
CA ALA A 80 6.74 -3.88 -18.34
C ALA A 80 7.30 -3.53 -19.73
N GLU A 81 8.53 -3.03 -19.80
CA GLU A 81 9.24 -2.76 -21.05
C GLU A 81 9.45 -4.04 -21.86
N ARG A 82 9.90 -5.13 -21.22
CA ARG A 82 10.04 -6.44 -21.89
C ARG A 82 8.70 -6.99 -22.37
N LEU A 83 7.64 -6.86 -21.57
CA LEU A 83 6.30 -7.26 -21.99
C LEU A 83 5.82 -6.48 -23.23
N ASN A 84 6.08 -5.18 -23.26
CA ASN A 84 5.72 -4.33 -24.40
C ASN A 84 6.55 -4.66 -25.65
N ALA A 85 7.86 -4.90 -25.48
CA ALA A 85 8.72 -5.36 -26.57
C ALA A 85 8.21 -6.68 -27.15
N ARG A 86 7.84 -7.64 -26.30
CA ARG A 86 7.29 -8.93 -26.78
C ARG A 86 5.95 -8.78 -27.48
N ARG A 87 5.05 -7.93 -26.98
CA ARG A 87 3.77 -7.62 -27.64
C ARG A 87 3.94 -6.98 -29.03
N ALA A 88 5.02 -6.22 -29.24
CA ALA A 88 5.31 -5.61 -30.54
C ALA A 88 5.69 -6.66 -31.59
N VAL A 89 6.28 -7.79 -31.16
CA VAL A 89 6.63 -8.96 -31.98
C VAL A 89 5.42 -9.88 -32.17
N ASP A 90 4.72 -10.20 -31.09
CA ASP A 90 3.58 -11.14 -31.06
C ASP A 90 2.23 -10.42 -31.33
N ARG A 91 2.11 -9.70 -32.47
CA ARG A 91 0.95 -8.81 -32.74
C ARG A 91 -0.39 -9.54 -32.81
N ASP A 92 -0.41 -10.73 -33.41
CA ASP A 92 -1.67 -11.41 -33.75
C ASP A 92 -2.21 -12.28 -32.61
N ALA A 93 -1.33 -12.81 -31.75
CA ALA A 93 -1.72 -13.59 -30.58
C ALA A 93 -0.64 -13.53 -29.50
N PRO A 94 -0.98 -13.14 -28.25
CA PRO A 94 0.01 -13.08 -27.18
C PRO A 94 0.52 -14.49 -26.85
N SER A 95 1.84 -14.64 -26.95
CA SER A 95 2.55 -15.86 -26.55
C SER A 95 2.21 -16.25 -25.11
N THR A 96 2.32 -17.54 -24.81
CA THR A 96 2.17 -18.09 -23.46
C THR A 96 3.11 -17.38 -22.46
N PHE A 97 4.33 -17.05 -22.89
CA PHE A 97 5.27 -16.23 -22.12
C PHE A 97 4.73 -14.82 -21.86
N GLY A 98 4.28 -14.11 -22.90
CA GLY A 98 3.71 -12.77 -22.75
C GLY A 98 2.49 -12.73 -21.83
N ARG A 99 1.66 -13.78 -21.83
CA ARG A 99 0.54 -13.93 -20.88
C ARG A 99 1.01 -14.12 -19.44
N ALA A 100 1.97 -15.02 -19.21
CA ALA A 100 2.53 -15.25 -17.88
C ALA A 100 3.19 -13.98 -17.30
N LEU A 101 3.91 -13.22 -18.14
CA LEU A 101 4.55 -11.97 -17.72
C LEU A 101 3.52 -10.87 -17.42
N ALA A 102 2.44 -10.78 -18.20
CA ALA A 102 1.34 -9.86 -17.93
C ALA A 102 0.61 -10.19 -16.62
N GLU A 103 0.39 -11.47 -16.33
CA GLU A 103 -0.21 -11.92 -15.07
C GLU A 103 0.70 -11.60 -13.88
N ALA A 104 2.00 -11.91 -13.98
CA ALA A 104 2.97 -11.57 -12.94
C ALA A 104 3.02 -10.06 -12.67
N LEU A 105 2.98 -9.23 -13.72
CA LEU A 105 2.95 -7.77 -13.59
C LEU A 105 1.65 -7.28 -12.91
N ASP A 106 0.50 -7.89 -13.24
CA ASP A 106 -0.78 -7.56 -12.58
C ASP A 106 -0.76 -7.92 -11.09
N GLN A 107 -0.19 -9.08 -10.73
CA GLN A 107 0.00 -9.47 -9.34
C GLN A 107 0.95 -8.53 -8.59
N LEU A 108 2.06 -8.14 -9.22
CA LEU A 108 3.01 -7.17 -8.69
C LEU A 108 2.32 -5.83 -8.41
N ASP A 109 1.57 -5.31 -9.38
CA ASP A 109 0.92 -3.99 -9.29
C ASP A 109 -0.27 -3.97 -8.30
N ARG A 110 -1.07 -5.05 -8.24
CA ARG A 110 -2.31 -5.08 -7.43
C ARG A 110 -2.10 -5.51 -5.99
N ARG A 111 -1.13 -6.40 -5.75
CA ARG A 111 -0.96 -7.05 -4.44
C ARG A 111 0.37 -6.66 -3.83
N LEU A 112 1.46 -6.96 -4.53
CA LEU A 112 2.77 -6.96 -3.90
C LEU A 112 3.32 -5.55 -3.65
N LEU A 113 3.22 -4.64 -4.62
CA LEU A 113 3.69 -3.26 -4.45
C LEU A 113 2.92 -2.48 -3.36
N PRO A 114 1.58 -2.55 -3.27
CA PRO A 114 0.84 -1.96 -2.16
C PRO A 114 1.25 -2.51 -0.79
N THR A 115 1.39 -3.84 -0.66
CA THR A 115 1.77 -4.46 0.62
C THR A 115 3.20 -4.09 1.00
N LEU A 116 4.13 -4.08 0.04
CA LEU A 116 5.51 -3.63 0.28
C LEU A 116 5.55 -2.17 0.71
N GLU A 117 4.79 -1.30 0.07
CA GLU A 117 4.71 0.13 0.43
C GLU A 117 4.22 0.29 1.88
N GLU A 118 3.24 -0.50 2.31
CA GLU A 118 2.78 -0.50 3.70
C GLU A 118 3.87 -0.96 4.68
N VAL A 119 4.58 -2.04 4.37
CA VAL A 119 5.71 -2.53 5.19
C VAL A 119 6.80 -1.48 5.30
N VAL A 120 7.19 -0.85 4.18
CA VAL A 120 8.21 0.21 4.15
C VAL A 120 7.79 1.41 4.98
N LEU A 121 6.55 1.91 4.81
CA LEU A 121 6.04 3.02 5.60
C LEU A 121 6.00 2.71 7.09
N ARG A 122 5.63 1.47 7.45
CA ARG A 122 5.63 1.02 8.85
C ARG A 122 7.05 0.96 9.42
N HIS A 123 8.00 0.45 8.64
CA HIS A 123 9.41 0.39 8.99
C HIS A 123 10.00 1.77 9.25
N GLU A 124 9.76 2.75 8.36
CA GLU A 124 10.23 4.12 8.53
C GLU A 124 9.63 4.79 9.78
N ARG A 125 8.31 4.62 10.00
CA ARG A 125 7.66 5.16 11.21
C ARG A 125 8.23 4.54 12.47
N LEU A 126 8.46 3.23 12.48
CA LEU A 126 9.02 2.52 13.64
C LEU A 126 10.46 2.94 13.90
N GLY A 127 11.29 3.06 12.85
CA GLY A 127 12.65 3.58 12.94
C GLY A 127 12.69 5.00 13.50
N ALA A 128 11.80 5.88 13.03
CA ALA A 128 11.66 7.22 13.57
C ALA A 128 11.31 7.21 15.07
N HIS A 129 10.39 6.35 15.52
CA HIS A 129 10.06 6.23 16.95
C HIS A 129 11.24 5.69 17.78
N LEU A 130 11.92 4.66 17.29
CA LEU A 130 13.11 4.11 17.95
C LEU A 130 14.20 5.18 18.11
N ALA A 131 14.44 5.99 17.08
CA ALA A 131 15.40 7.10 17.13
C ALA A 131 15.01 8.16 18.17
N ARG A 132 13.71 8.44 18.36
CA ARG A 132 13.24 9.37 19.41
C ARG A 132 13.52 8.85 20.82
N TYR A 133 13.30 7.56 21.07
CA TYR A 133 13.67 6.94 22.35
C TYR A 133 15.18 6.99 22.59
N GLN A 134 15.98 6.68 21.57
CA GLN A 134 17.45 6.73 21.66
C GLN A 134 17.99 8.14 21.94
N ARG A 135 17.33 9.18 21.43
CA ARG A 135 17.68 10.59 21.69
C ARG A 135 17.13 11.13 23.01
N GLY A 136 16.36 10.34 23.77
CA GLY A 136 15.73 10.78 25.02
C GLY A 136 14.59 11.79 24.83
N GLU A 137 14.05 11.93 23.62
CA GLU A 137 12.91 12.83 23.32
C GLU A 137 11.58 12.27 23.86
N LEU A 138 11.55 10.99 24.19
CA LEU A 138 10.43 10.26 24.77
C LEU A 138 10.92 9.44 25.97
N PRO A 139 10.09 9.25 27.00
CA PRO A 139 10.43 8.36 28.11
C PRO A 139 10.66 6.94 27.60
N GLU A 140 11.72 6.29 28.09
CA GLU A 140 12.09 4.96 27.64
C GLU A 140 11.04 3.93 28.09
N PRO A 141 10.48 3.12 27.17
CA PRO A 141 9.57 2.05 27.54
C PRO A 141 10.30 0.92 28.25
N GLU A 142 9.55 0.00 28.88
CA GLU A 142 10.12 -1.19 29.51
C GLU A 142 11.01 -2.00 28.55
N SER A 143 12.06 -2.62 29.09
CA SER A 143 13.07 -3.36 28.31
C SER A 143 12.48 -4.43 27.39
N ALA A 144 11.40 -5.10 27.82
CA ALA A 144 10.68 -6.08 27.03
C ALA A 144 9.96 -5.44 25.83
N ALA A 145 9.34 -4.27 26.02
CA ALA A 145 8.69 -3.52 24.94
C ALA A 145 9.72 -2.99 23.95
N MET A 146 10.85 -2.45 24.44
CA MET A 146 11.96 -1.99 23.59
C MET A 146 12.55 -3.12 22.73
N THR A 147 12.82 -4.28 23.34
CA THR A 147 13.30 -5.47 22.63
C THR A 147 12.33 -5.90 21.54
N ARG A 148 11.02 -5.86 21.82
CA ARG A 148 9.98 -6.19 20.83
C ARG A 148 9.97 -5.21 19.66
N LEU A 149 10.04 -3.90 19.93
CA LEU A 149 10.07 -2.87 18.88
C LEU A 149 11.28 -3.03 17.95
N ARG A 150 12.46 -3.33 18.51
CA ARG A 150 13.68 -3.61 17.71
C ARG A 150 13.51 -4.87 16.86
N GLY A 151 13.02 -5.96 17.46
CA GLY A 151 12.77 -7.20 16.71
C GLY A 151 11.73 -7.04 15.59
N LEU A 152 10.73 -6.16 15.76
CA LEU A 152 9.79 -5.82 14.68
C LEU A 152 10.46 -5.01 13.56
N TYR A 153 11.30 -4.05 13.93
CA TYR A 153 12.05 -3.24 12.99
C TYR A 153 12.99 -4.09 12.13
N GLU A 154 13.73 -5.01 12.75
CA GLU A 154 14.63 -5.96 12.07
C GLU A 154 13.86 -6.88 11.12
N ARG A 155 12.77 -7.51 11.58
CA ARG A 155 11.94 -8.36 10.70
C ARG A 155 11.40 -7.62 9.47
N GLN A 156 11.00 -6.36 9.63
CA GLN A 156 10.56 -5.53 8.51
C GLN A 156 11.72 -5.20 7.56
N ALA A 157 12.90 -4.90 8.10
CA ALA A 157 14.10 -4.66 7.29
C ALA A 157 14.48 -5.90 6.47
N ASP A 158 14.48 -7.08 7.09
CA ASP A 158 14.79 -8.34 6.44
C ASP A 158 13.79 -8.67 5.32
N ALA A 159 12.49 -8.49 5.58
CA ALA A 159 11.46 -8.71 4.57
C ALA A 159 11.59 -7.75 3.37
N ILE A 160 11.91 -6.48 3.62
CA ILE A 160 12.19 -5.50 2.56
C ILE A 160 13.43 -5.93 1.76
N ALA A 161 14.53 -6.27 2.43
CA ALA A 161 15.78 -6.66 1.78
C ALA A 161 15.60 -7.94 0.93
N GLU A 162 14.88 -8.92 1.45
CA GLU A 162 14.59 -10.17 0.75
C GLU A 162 13.73 -9.93 -0.50
N PHE A 163 12.69 -9.11 -0.40
CA PHE A 163 11.90 -8.71 -1.56
C PHE A 163 12.79 -8.08 -2.65
N LEU A 164 13.66 -7.15 -2.28
CA LEU A 164 14.52 -6.45 -3.24
C LEU A 164 15.51 -7.40 -3.91
N ARG A 165 16.14 -8.29 -3.14
CA ARG A 165 17.07 -9.31 -3.64
C ARG A 165 16.39 -10.21 -4.67
N GLN A 166 15.17 -10.65 -4.38
CA GLN A 166 14.44 -11.55 -5.27
C GLN A 166 13.88 -10.84 -6.50
N ALA A 167 13.46 -9.58 -6.37
CA ALA A 167 13.09 -8.74 -7.51
C ALA A 167 14.27 -8.58 -8.49
N ALA A 168 15.48 -8.35 -7.97
CA ALA A 168 16.70 -8.27 -8.78
C ALA A 168 17.04 -9.62 -9.45
N ASN A 169 16.95 -10.73 -8.71
CA ASN A 169 17.18 -12.08 -9.27
C ASN A 169 16.19 -12.40 -10.40
N ALA A 170 14.92 -12.02 -10.24
CA ALA A 170 13.90 -12.22 -11.25
C ALA A 170 14.16 -11.40 -12.52
N ASP A 171 14.56 -10.13 -12.37
CA ASP A 171 14.94 -9.28 -13.50
C ASP A 171 16.14 -9.87 -14.27
N ALA A 172 17.17 -10.33 -13.54
CA ALA A 172 18.34 -10.99 -14.14
C ALA A 172 17.96 -12.29 -14.87
N ALA A 173 17.08 -13.11 -14.28
CA ALA A 173 16.60 -14.33 -14.91
C ALA A 173 15.82 -14.03 -16.20
N LEU A 174 14.91 -13.04 -16.19
CA LEU A 174 14.18 -12.61 -17.38
C LEU A 174 15.12 -12.10 -18.49
N LEU A 175 16.17 -11.36 -18.12
CA LEU A 175 17.18 -10.89 -19.06
C LEU A 175 17.96 -12.06 -19.69
N ALA A 176 18.36 -13.06 -18.89
CA ALA A 176 19.05 -14.24 -19.41
C ALA A 176 18.18 -15.02 -20.41
N LEU A 177 16.89 -15.19 -20.09
CA LEU A 177 15.95 -15.93 -20.94
C LEU A 177 15.64 -15.21 -22.26
N GLU A 178 15.69 -13.88 -22.26
CA GLU A 178 15.58 -13.08 -23.47
C GLU A 178 16.74 -13.36 -24.44
N GLN A 179 17.93 -13.68 -23.93
CA GLN A 179 19.10 -14.01 -24.74
C GLN A 179 19.10 -15.47 -25.24
N GLU A 180 18.50 -16.40 -24.50
CA GLU A 180 18.61 -17.84 -24.79
C GLU A 180 17.66 -18.38 -25.87
N SER A 181 16.76 -17.57 -26.45
CA SER A 181 15.82 -17.94 -27.54
C SER A 181 14.88 -19.14 -27.26
N HIS A 182 14.96 -19.77 -26.09
CA HIS A 182 14.17 -20.96 -25.74
C HIS A 182 12.88 -20.57 -24.99
N ASP A 183 11.76 -20.51 -25.73
CA ASP A 183 10.46 -20.10 -25.19
C ASP A 183 9.98 -20.97 -24.00
N THR A 184 10.33 -22.27 -23.93
CA THR A 184 9.88 -23.16 -22.83
C THR A 184 10.53 -22.81 -21.49
N ALA A 185 11.85 -22.58 -21.47
CA ALA A 185 12.57 -22.18 -20.26
C ALA A 185 12.08 -20.80 -19.76
N ALA A 186 11.76 -19.91 -20.70
CA ALA A 186 11.23 -18.58 -20.40
C ALA A 186 9.86 -18.66 -19.70
N ILE A 187 8.98 -19.53 -20.17
CA ILE A 187 7.65 -19.76 -19.57
C ILE A 187 7.78 -20.33 -18.15
N GLU A 188 8.65 -21.32 -17.94
CA GLU A 188 8.84 -21.90 -16.61
C GLU A 188 9.38 -20.89 -15.61
N ALA A 189 10.35 -20.07 -16.02
CA ALA A 189 10.88 -19.02 -15.17
C ALA A 189 9.85 -17.93 -14.86
N ALA A 190 9.03 -17.52 -15.84
CA ALA A 190 7.93 -16.58 -15.60
C ALA A 190 6.91 -17.16 -14.60
N ARG A 191 6.59 -18.46 -14.68
CA ARG A 191 5.72 -19.14 -13.71
C ARG A 191 6.36 -19.24 -12.33
N ARG A 192 7.64 -19.61 -12.24
CA ARG A 192 8.39 -19.63 -10.97
C ARG A 192 8.39 -18.25 -10.32
N TRP A 193 8.59 -17.21 -11.13
CA TRP A 193 8.53 -15.83 -10.65
C TRP A 193 7.14 -15.46 -10.14
N ALA A 194 6.07 -15.76 -10.89
CA ALA A 194 4.70 -15.52 -10.42
C ALA A 194 4.40 -16.26 -9.10
N GLY A 195 4.79 -17.54 -8.98
CA GLY A 195 4.66 -18.29 -7.73
C GLY A 195 5.44 -17.67 -6.57
N PHE A 196 6.64 -17.16 -6.85
CA PHE A 196 7.43 -16.39 -5.88
C PHE A 196 6.72 -15.11 -5.45
N LEU A 197 6.11 -14.34 -6.36
CA LEU A 197 5.37 -13.11 -6.02
C LEU A 197 4.22 -13.39 -5.03
N VAL A 198 3.54 -14.52 -5.18
CA VAL A 198 2.49 -14.96 -4.23
C VAL A 198 3.10 -15.27 -2.86
N SER A 199 4.15 -16.09 -2.81
CA SER A 199 4.83 -16.43 -1.55
C SER A 199 5.37 -15.19 -0.83
N MET A 200 5.91 -14.24 -1.58
CA MET A 200 6.43 -12.99 -1.03
C MET A 200 5.31 -12.09 -0.50
N HIS A 201 4.17 -12.05 -1.19
CA HIS A 201 3.00 -11.34 -0.69
C HIS A 201 2.51 -11.91 0.65
N ASP A 202 2.45 -13.23 0.77
CA ASP A 202 2.03 -13.88 2.01
C ASP A 202 3.02 -13.62 3.15
N THR A 203 4.32 -13.61 2.85
CA THR A 203 5.38 -13.24 3.80
C THR A 203 5.22 -11.79 4.28
N LEU A 204 4.96 -10.84 3.36
CA LEU A 204 4.74 -9.44 3.73
C LEU A 204 3.46 -9.25 4.54
N ILE A 205 2.38 -9.98 4.22
CA ILE A 205 1.16 -9.99 5.02
C ILE A 205 1.42 -10.53 6.43
N ASP A 206 2.19 -11.60 6.56
CA ASP A 206 2.55 -12.15 7.88
C ASP A 206 3.32 -11.11 8.71
N VAL A 207 4.31 -10.45 8.11
CA VAL A 207 5.07 -9.36 8.76
C VAL A 207 4.15 -8.20 9.19
N LEU A 208 3.08 -7.92 8.45
CA LEU A 208 2.08 -6.92 8.82
C LEU A 208 1.12 -7.42 9.93
N GLY A 209 0.65 -8.67 9.85
CA GLY A 209 -0.42 -9.23 10.66
C GLY A 209 0.02 -9.86 11.99
N ASP A 210 1.24 -10.38 12.08
CA ASP A 210 1.80 -11.07 13.24
C ASP A 210 1.76 -10.19 14.51
N ASP A 211 1.93 -8.88 14.36
CA ASP A 211 1.97 -7.97 15.50
C ASP A 211 0.58 -7.68 16.09
N ARG A 212 -0.46 -7.62 15.23
CA ARG A 212 -1.84 -7.34 15.64
C ARG A 212 -2.44 -8.53 16.39
N SER A 213 -2.31 -9.72 15.82
CA SER A 213 -2.83 -10.97 16.39
C SER A 213 -2.14 -11.38 17.69
N ARG A 214 -0.85 -11.06 17.88
CA ARG A 214 -0.16 -11.26 19.17
C ARG A 214 -0.54 -10.24 20.23
N TRP A 215 -0.79 -8.99 19.84
CA TRP A 215 -1.26 -7.96 20.78
C TRP A 215 -2.67 -8.26 21.30
N GLU A 216 -3.59 -8.59 20.40
CA GLU A 216 -4.96 -8.95 20.77
C GLU A 216 -4.98 -10.19 21.66
N ARG A 217 -4.16 -11.21 21.38
CA ARG A 217 -4.02 -12.40 22.25
C ARG A 217 -3.53 -12.06 23.66
N ARG A 218 -2.54 -11.17 23.81
CA ARG A 218 -2.03 -10.78 25.13
C ARG A 218 -2.99 -9.90 25.92
N LEU A 219 -3.68 -8.99 25.25
CA LEU A 219 -4.72 -8.18 25.88
C LEU A 219 -5.82 -9.09 26.42
N ASN A 220 -6.27 -10.06 25.62
CA ASN A 220 -7.27 -11.04 26.04
C ASN A 220 -6.78 -11.90 27.22
N ALA A 221 -5.54 -12.40 27.19
CA ALA A 221 -4.96 -13.20 28.27
C ALA A 221 -4.79 -12.42 29.60
N ASN A 222 -4.49 -11.12 29.54
CA ASN A 222 -4.39 -10.28 30.74
C ASN A 222 -5.75 -9.81 31.27
N SER A 223 -6.82 -9.92 30.47
CA SER A 223 -8.19 -9.59 30.87
C SER A 223 -8.99 -10.78 31.39
N GLU A 224 -8.46 -12.00 31.34
CA GLU A 224 -9.04 -13.11 32.10
C GLU A 224 -8.77 -12.86 33.59
N PRO A 225 -9.81 -12.56 34.40
CA PRO A 225 -9.62 -12.39 35.83
C PRO A 225 -9.07 -13.71 36.36
N SER A 226 -7.97 -13.64 37.13
CA SER A 226 -7.41 -14.82 37.78
C SER A 226 -8.48 -15.47 38.66
N GLU A 227 -9.17 -16.50 38.16
CA GLU A 227 -10.22 -17.22 38.90
C GLU A 227 -9.66 -17.93 40.15
N GLY A 228 -8.34 -17.96 40.32
CA GLY A 228 -7.64 -18.59 41.44
C GLY A 228 -7.62 -17.83 42.78
N SER A 229 -8.32 -16.70 42.94
CA SER A 229 -8.33 -15.94 44.23
C SER A 229 -9.68 -15.96 44.94
N ARG A 230 -10.40 -17.09 44.90
CA ARG A 230 -11.63 -17.32 45.70
C ARG A 230 -11.59 -18.50 46.66
N GLU A 231 -10.49 -19.24 46.77
CA GLU A 231 -10.43 -20.47 47.58
C GLU A 231 -9.89 -20.30 49.01
N GLY A 232 -9.62 -19.08 49.48
CA GLY A 232 -8.90 -18.83 50.73
C GLY A 232 -9.67 -18.26 51.93
N GLN A 233 -11.01 -18.17 51.90
CA GLN A 233 -11.76 -17.46 52.96
C GLN A 233 -13.00 -18.21 53.46
N LYS A 234 -12.84 -19.49 53.81
CA LYS A 234 -13.81 -20.25 54.64
C LYS A 234 -13.07 -21.27 55.51
N SER A 235 -12.51 -20.83 56.65
CA SER A 235 -12.49 -21.62 57.90
C SER A 235 -11.70 -20.88 58.99
N ARG A 236 -12.41 -20.06 59.78
CA ARG A 236 -12.06 -19.71 61.16
C ARG A 236 -13.33 -19.19 61.83
N VAL A 237 -14.13 -20.13 62.33
CA VAL A 237 -15.03 -19.99 63.49
C VAL A 237 -14.94 -21.31 64.24
#